data_AF-A0A937TD41-F1
#
_entry.id   AF-A0A937TD41-F1
#
_cell.length_a   1.000
_cell.length_b   1.000
_cell.length_c   1.000
_cell.angle_alpha   90.00
_cell.angle_beta   90.00
_cell.angle_gamma   90.00
#
_symmetry.space_group_name_H-M   'P 1'
#
loop_
_entity.id
_entity.type
_entity.pdbx_description
1 polymer ?
#
loop_
_entity_poly.entity_id
_entity_poly.type
_entity_poly.pdbx_seq_one_letter_code
_entity_poly.pdbx_strand_id
1 'polypeptide(L)'
;MRVVSVLMMLGFCSSLNAATITHVGTVTNDSNSEISQWRTAGTAKSLDADGDNIYGTAGKLVIQVLGDVPTYVQHVSLDPQLDPNAAYAVVDHPNDLGGDTFLGTTTSGAQTPGSVHDMFVFNVTNFPPTGRFRVGVATDGLDGAQFAPSEIRLTQLVGGAATASASLATITNKTLDMVFFDVVDAIPGDQFTVQGVAGAGGYATHQFVTWDDIPLPETDRIFNFNLGDKSTALAGPTLATATYALAATVDFNDDGADDVWNRAGHTTQGTEYTDVKDITGTATALTFKQTGVGGQNDDDAFTPTGAEWNNAFDVPYSGTDDTVAGNIMNSIFFVAGAGPITFTIGGLAPDRSGHVVEVFTALGSPALDHTITVNGTAIGPRDSEDLDPNNSRFLFWDVTSDGSGDIVIQVGSAGTAVVVQAIRLRTPPPQGTIITIQ
;
A
#
# COMPACT_ATOMS: atom_id res chain seq x y z
N MET A 1 -16.36 -52.65 14.19
CA MET A 1 -15.50 -51.61 14.77
C MET A 1 -15.35 -50.52 13.72
N ARG A 2 -16.12 -49.43 13.81
CA ARG A 2 -16.08 -48.31 12.86
C ARG A 2 -15.17 -47.24 13.44
N VAL A 3 -14.05 -46.99 12.78
CA VAL A 3 -13.15 -45.88 13.12
C VAL A 3 -13.83 -44.61 12.63
N VAL A 4 -14.30 -43.79 13.57
CA VAL A 4 -14.74 -42.42 13.29
C VAL A 4 -13.47 -41.58 13.25
N SER A 5 -13.04 -41.17 12.05
CA SER A 5 -11.99 -40.17 11.90
C SER A 5 -12.50 -38.84 12.42
N VAL A 6 -12.02 -38.42 13.58
CA VAL A 6 -12.16 -37.06 14.08
C VAL A 6 -11.19 -36.21 13.26
N LEU A 7 -11.73 -35.50 12.26
CA LEU A 7 -11.01 -34.45 11.55
C LEU A 7 -10.82 -33.28 12.54
N MET A 8 -9.67 -33.23 13.20
CA MET A 8 -9.22 -32.04 13.92
C MET A 8 -8.96 -30.94 12.91
N MET A 9 -9.97 -30.11 12.68
CA MET A 9 -9.81 -28.82 12.04
C MET A 9 -9.01 -27.94 13.01
N LEU A 10 -7.69 -27.89 12.83
CA LEU A 10 -6.86 -26.85 13.44
C LEU A 10 -7.35 -25.52 12.84
N GLY A 11 -8.32 -24.91 13.50
CA GLY A 11 -8.66 -23.52 13.27
C GLY A 11 -7.42 -22.71 13.64
N PHE A 12 -6.76 -22.15 12.63
CA PHE A 12 -5.87 -21.02 12.84
C PHE A 12 -6.70 -19.97 13.56
N CYS A 13 -6.46 -19.83 14.87
CA CYS A 13 -6.94 -18.71 15.64
C CYS A 13 -6.10 -17.52 15.16
N SER A 14 -6.43 -16.94 14.01
CA SER A 14 -5.92 -15.64 13.61
C SER A 14 -6.29 -14.70 14.73
N SER A 15 -5.30 -14.09 15.38
CA SER A 15 -5.54 -13.01 16.33
C SER A 15 -6.44 -11.98 15.65
N LEU A 16 -7.57 -11.65 16.29
CA LEU A 16 -8.45 -10.57 15.86
C LEU A 16 -7.67 -9.25 15.98
N ASN A 17 -7.02 -8.84 14.90
CA ASN A 17 -6.37 -7.54 14.81
C ASN A 17 -7.42 -6.52 14.37
N ALA A 18 -7.92 -5.75 15.33
CA ALA A 18 -8.86 -4.69 15.02
C ALA A 18 -8.15 -3.63 14.17
N ALA A 19 -8.73 -3.32 13.01
CA ALA A 19 -8.27 -2.21 12.19
C ALA A 19 -8.45 -0.91 12.99
N THR A 20 -7.59 0.08 12.78
CA THR A 20 -7.79 1.41 13.37
C THR A 20 -8.70 2.21 12.46
N ILE A 21 -9.80 2.73 13.00
CA ILE A 21 -10.73 3.62 12.29
C ILE A 21 -10.69 5.00 12.95
N THR A 22 -10.44 6.04 12.17
CA THR A 22 -10.36 7.43 12.67
C THR A 22 -11.25 8.34 11.85
N HIS A 23 -12.08 9.16 12.50
CA HIS A 23 -12.77 10.28 11.83
C HIS A 23 -11.75 11.38 11.54
N VAL A 24 -11.62 11.77 10.27
CA VAL A 24 -10.59 12.72 9.82
C VAL A 24 -11.17 14.13 9.71
N GLY A 25 -12.41 14.24 9.25
CA GLY A 25 -13.03 15.53 9.02
C GLY A 25 -14.38 15.40 8.32
N THR A 26 -15.02 16.56 8.15
CA THR A 26 -16.28 16.69 7.46
C THR A 26 -16.21 17.92 6.55
N VAL A 27 -16.57 17.75 5.28
CA VAL A 27 -16.86 18.88 4.38
C VAL A 27 -18.35 19.17 4.48
N THR A 28 -18.70 20.42 4.80
CA THR A 28 -20.10 20.79 5.05
C THR A 28 -20.60 21.73 3.96
N ASN A 29 -21.88 21.60 3.64
CA ASN A 29 -22.63 22.48 2.75
C ASN A 29 -22.08 22.60 1.33
N ASP A 30 -21.42 21.54 0.82
CA ASP A 30 -20.68 21.58 -0.44
C ASP A 30 -19.74 22.81 -0.53
N SER A 31 -19.05 23.12 0.58
CA SER A 31 -18.13 24.26 0.66
C SER A 31 -17.13 24.23 -0.49
N ASN A 32 -16.98 25.36 -1.18
CA ASN A 32 -16.12 25.51 -2.36
C ASN A 32 -16.40 24.51 -3.50
N SER A 33 -17.61 23.94 -3.56
CA SER A 33 -18.00 22.93 -4.54
C SER A 33 -17.20 21.62 -4.44
N GLU A 34 -16.58 21.34 -3.29
CA GLU A 34 -15.75 20.14 -3.11
C GLU A 34 -16.53 18.83 -3.30
N ILE A 35 -17.83 18.80 -3.00
CA ILE A 35 -18.65 17.58 -3.05
C ILE A 35 -19.42 17.52 -4.38
N SER A 36 -19.97 18.63 -4.87
CA SER A 36 -20.58 18.67 -6.20
C SER A 36 -19.56 18.43 -7.30
N GLN A 37 -18.32 18.89 -7.12
CA GLN A 37 -17.22 18.68 -8.07
C GLN A 37 -16.23 17.62 -7.60
N TRP A 38 -16.72 16.59 -6.92
CA TRP A 38 -15.90 15.54 -6.28
C TRP A 38 -14.96 14.80 -7.25
N ARG A 39 -15.28 14.75 -8.55
CA ARG A 39 -14.43 14.14 -9.60
C ARG A 39 -13.57 15.14 -10.39
N THR A 40 -13.80 16.44 -10.24
CA THR A 40 -13.03 17.45 -10.96
C THR A 40 -11.72 17.76 -10.24
N ALA A 41 -10.61 17.30 -10.81
CA ALA A 41 -9.24 17.56 -10.32
C ALA A 41 -8.86 19.06 -10.26
N GLY A 42 -9.56 19.91 -11.03
CA GLY A 42 -9.35 21.36 -10.98
C GLY A 42 -9.89 22.05 -9.72
N THR A 43 -10.72 21.35 -8.95
CA THR A 43 -11.35 21.87 -7.72
C THR A 43 -10.62 21.29 -6.52
N ALA A 44 -9.91 22.13 -5.77
CA ALA A 44 -9.14 21.70 -4.61
C ALA A 44 -10.00 20.98 -3.58
N LYS A 45 -9.50 19.86 -3.03
CA LYS A 45 -10.21 19.03 -2.06
C LYS A 45 -9.50 19.04 -0.71
N SER A 46 -10.19 19.47 0.33
CA SER A 46 -9.59 19.68 1.65
C SER A 46 -9.26 18.39 2.39
N LEU A 47 -9.96 17.30 2.06
CA LEU A 47 -9.80 15.98 2.68
C LEU A 47 -9.42 14.90 1.66
N ASP A 48 -8.82 15.30 0.55
CA ASP A 48 -8.27 14.35 -0.41
C ASP A 48 -7.02 13.69 0.19
N ALA A 49 -6.97 12.37 0.08
CA ALA A 49 -5.96 11.56 0.73
C ALA A 49 -4.68 11.43 -0.10
N ASP A 50 -4.78 11.38 -1.43
CA ASP A 50 -3.65 11.13 -2.32
C ASP A 50 -3.16 12.38 -3.08
N GLY A 51 -3.92 13.47 -3.00
CA GLY A 51 -3.50 14.79 -3.49
C GLY A 51 -3.81 15.03 -4.97
N ASP A 52 -4.59 14.16 -5.62
CA ASP A 52 -5.00 14.31 -7.01
C ASP A 52 -6.23 15.24 -7.21
N ASN A 53 -6.81 15.73 -6.10
CA ASN A 53 -8.03 16.53 -5.99
C ASN A 53 -9.31 15.83 -6.48
N ILE A 54 -9.34 14.50 -6.40
CA ILE A 54 -10.47 13.66 -6.74
C ILE A 54 -10.84 12.84 -5.50
N TYR A 55 -12.10 12.90 -5.08
CA TYR A 55 -12.60 11.91 -4.11
C TYR A 55 -12.96 10.62 -4.84
N GLY A 56 -12.56 9.47 -4.31
CA GLY A 56 -12.90 8.16 -4.85
C GLY A 56 -12.00 7.67 -5.99
N THR A 57 -10.71 8.03 -6.00
CA THR A 57 -9.73 7.58 -7.00
C THR A 57 -9.50 6.07 -6.93
N ALA A 58 -9.41 5.49 -5.73
CA ALA A 58 -9.31 4.04 -5.58
C ALA A 58 -10.65 3.34 -5.89
N GLY A 59 -11.77 4.01 -5.64
CA GLY A 59 -13.08 3.56 -6.06
C GLY A 59 -14.25 4.39 -5.53
N LYS A 60 -15.44 4.09 -6.03
CA LYS A 60 -16.67 4.81 -5.72
C LYS A 60 -17.90 3.93 -5.86
N LEU A 61 -18.86 4.17 -4.99
CA LEU A 61 -20.20 3.63 -5.06
C LEU A 61 -21.17 4.81 -5.12
N VAL A 62 -21.56 5.16 -6.34
CA VAL A 62 -22.62 6.14 -6.56
C VAL A 62 -23.93 5.41 -6.73
N ILE A 63 -24.93 5.80 -5.96
CA ILE A 63 -26.24 5.17 -6.00
C ILE A 63 -26.86 5.33 -7.39
N GLN A 64 -27.29 4.19 -7.98
CA GLN A 64 -27.84 4.02 -9.34
C GLN A 64 -26.91 4.10 -10.53
N VAL A 65 -25.69 4.63 -10.38
CA VAL A 65 -24.67 4.52 -11.41
C VAL A 65 -23.81 3.31 -11.07
N LEU A 66 -23.35 2.54 -12.07
CA LEU A 66 -22.44 1.41 -11.81
C LEU A 66 -21.28 1.88 -10.92
N GLY A 67 -21.18 1.30 -9.73
CA GLY A 67 -20.11 1.58 -8.79
C GLY A 67 -18.89 0.73 -9.10
N ASP A 68 -17.73 1.38 -9.13
CA ASP A 68 -16.42 0.72 -9.22
C ASP A 68 -15.81 0.75 -7.82
N VAL A 69 -16.00 -0.31 -7.04
CA VAL A 69 -15.30 -0.43 -5.74
C VAL A 69 -13.82 -0.78 -5.98
N PRO A 70 -12.90 -0.41 -5.07
CA PRO A 70 -11.49 -0.78 -5.21
C PRO A 70 -11.30 -2.30 -5.32
N THR A 71 -10.22 -2.75 -5.94
CA THR A 71 -9.90 -4.19 -6.12
C THR A 71 -9.69 -4.94 -4.80
N TYR A 72 -9.47 -4.23 -3.70
CA TYR A 72 -9.36 -4.75 -2.34
C TYR A 72 -10.69 -4.75 -1.58
N VAL A 73 -11.77 -4.23 -2.16
CA VAL A 73 -13.10 -4.18 -1.54
C VAL A 73 -14.08 -5.06 -2.32
N GLN A 74 -14.89 -5.83 -1.61
CA GLN A 74 -16.07 -6.49 -2.15
C GLN A 74 -17.32 -5.93 -1.47
N HIS A 75 -18.26 -5.45 -2.28
CA HIS A 75 -19.58 -5.05 -1.80
C HIS A 75 -20.40 -6.26 -1.36
N VAL A 76 -21.03 -6.16 -0.18
CA VAL A 76 -21.88 -7.23 0.39
C VAL A 76 -23.35 -6.86 0.32
N SER A 77 -23.71 -5.68 0.82
CA SER A 77 -25.09 -5.22 0.87
C SER A 77 -25.21 -3.71 0.99
N LEU A 78 -26.32 -3.20 0.48
CA LEU A 78 -26.72 -1.80 0.54
C LEU A 78 -28.23 -1.72 0.82
N ASP A 79 -28.64 -0.70 1.55
CA ASP A 79 -30.04 -0.37 1.76
C ASP A 79 -30.82 -0.12 0.45
N PRO A 80 -32.16 -0.20 0.50
CA PRO A 80 -33.01 0.21 -0.62
C PRO A 80 -32.67 1.62 -1.11
N GLN A 81 -32.59 1.74 -2.44
CA GLN A 81 -32.27 2.98 -3.13
C GLN A 81 -33.54 3.62 -3.68
N LEU A 82 -33.60 4.95 -3.64
CA LEU A 82 -34.55 5.78 -4.37
C LEU A 82 -33.86 6.36 -5.62
N ASP A 83 -34.61 6.41 -6.72
CA ASP A 83 -34.16 6.96 -8.00
C ASP A 83 -33.75 8.43 -7.87
N PRO A 84 -32.77 8.90 -8.68
CA PRO A 84 -32.44 10.30 -8.80
C PRO A 84 -33.68 11.16 -9.06
N ASN A 85 -33.70 12.31 -8.39
CA ASN A 85 -34.79 13.27 -8.50
C ASN A 85 -34.22 14.65 -8.81
N ALA A 86 -34.94 15.44 -9.61
CA ALA A 86 -34.55 16.81 -9.92
C ALA A 86 -34.50 17.74 -8.69
N ALA A 87 -35.09 17.32 -7.57
CA ALA A 87 -35.02 18.01 -6.28
C ALA A 87 -33.82 17.59 -5.41
N TYR A 88 -33.05 16.58 -5.83
CA TYR A 88 -31.88 16.10 -5.10
C TYR A 88 -30.61 16.84 -5.57
N ALA A 89 -29.53 16.67 -4.81
CA ALA A 89 -28.25 17.28 -5.13
C ALA A 89 -27.70 16.79 -6.47
N VAL A 90 -26.94 17.69 -7.10
CA VAL A 90 -26.32 17.51 -8.40
C VAL A 90 -24.81 17.46 -8.19
N VAL A 91 -24.16 16.48 -8.82
CA VAL A 91 -22.70 16.30 -8.76
C VAL A 91 -22.13 15.95 -10.13
N ASP A 92 -20.82 16.12 -10.30
CA ASP A 92 -20.08 15.59 -11.45
C ASP A 92 -20.41 14.12 -11.67
N HIS A 93 -20.66 13.74 -12.93
CA HIS A 93 -20.98 12.36 -13.25
C HIS A 93 -19.81 11.42 -12.86
N PRO A 94 -20.07 10.30 -12.15
CA PRO A 94 -19.01 9.44 -11.59
C PRO A 94 -18.04 8.85 -12.63
N ASN A 95 -18.49 8.68 -13.86
CA ASN A 95 -17.68 8.07 -14.92
C ASN A 95 -16.89 9.09 -15.76
N ASP A 96 -16.80 10.34 -15.32
CA ASP A 96 -16.07 11.42 -16.00
C ASP A 96 -16.54 11.64 -17.45
N LEU A 97 -17.77 11.22 -17.78
CA LEU A 97 -18.35 11.25 -19.14
C LEU A 97 -18.79 12.64 -19.60
N GLY A 98 -18.50 13.67 -18.78
CA GLY A 98 -18.94 15.04 -18.99
C GLY A 98 -20.40 15.26 -18.61
N GLY A 99 -20.66 16.32 -17.84
CA GLY A 99 -21.99 16.71 -17.37
C GLY A 99 -22.29 16.23 -15.95
N ASP A 100 -23.20 16.93 -15.31
CA ASP A 100 -23.58 16.65 -13.93
C ASP A 100 -24.75 15.65 -13.90
N THR A 101 -24.89 14.91 -12.81
CA THR A 101 -25.99 13.99 -12.57
C THR A 101 -26.70 14.31 -11.27
N PHE A 102 -28.03 14.12 -11.26
CA PHE A 102 -28.77 14.02 -10.01
C PHE A 102 -28.37 12.74 -9.29
N LEU A 103 -28.18 12.84 -7.98
CA LEU A 103 -27.88 11.68 -7.14
C LEU A 103 -29.16 10.90 -6.81
N GLY A 104 -29.06 9.58 -6.73
CA GLY A 104 -30.02 8.77 -5.99
C GLY A 104 -29.71 8.80 -4.49
N THR A 105 -30.53 8.15 -3.66
CA THR A 105 -30.26 8.06 -2.21
C THR A 105 -30.64 6.70 -1.64
N THR A 106 -29.89 6.23 -0.66
CA THR A 106 -30.34 5.15 0.22
C THR A 106 -31.22 5.74 1.31
N THR A 107 -32.12 4.91 1.85
CA THR A 107 -32.92 5.29 3.00
C THR A 107 -33.12 4.13 3.94
N SER A 108 -32.99 4.42 5.24
CA SER A 108 -33.44 3.54 6.32
C SER A 108 -34.96 3.34 6.37
N GLY A 109 -35.71 4.08 5.54
CA GLY A 109 -37.13 4.34 5.77
C GLY A 109 -37.35 5.18 7.04
N ALA A 110 -38.62 5.44 7.36
CA ALA A 110 -38.98 6.16 8.58
C ALA A 110 -38.74 5.29 9.82
N GLN A 111 -37.80 5.71 10.65
CA GLN A 111 -37.39 5.09 11.90
C GLN A 111 -37.70 6.00 13.09
N THR A 112 -37.43 5.51 14.30
CA THR A 112 -37.43 6.38 15.49
C THR A 112 -36.17 7.26 15.46
N PRO A 113 -36.26 8.59 15.68
CA PRO A 113 -35.08 9.45 15.80
C PRO A 113 -34.04 8.89 16.78
N GLY A 114 -32.76 8.91 16.41
CA GLY A 114 -31.66 8.36 17.18
C GLY A 114 -31.40 6.85 16.97
N SER A 115 -32.20 6.16 16.16
CA SER A 115 -31.96 4.74 15.83
C SER A 115 -30.73 4.62 14.92
N VAL A 116 -29.86 3.65 15.20
CA VAL A 116 -28.72 3.30 14.34
C VAL A 116 -29.19 2.37 13.24
N HIS A 117 -28.74 2.60 12.01
CA HIS A 117 -29.06 1.76 10.86
C HIS A 117 -27.82 1.46 10.03
N ASP A 118 -27.65 0.20 9.62
CA ASP A 118 -26.62 -0.22 8.68
C ASP A 118 -27.05 0.18 7.28
N MET A 119 -26.34 1.12 6.66
CA MET A 119 -26.72 1.61 5.33
C MET A 119 -25.96 0.89 4.22
N PHE A 120 -24.73 0.48 4.50
CA PHE A 120 -23.81 -0.11 3.53
C PHE A 120 -22.79 -1.02 4.22
N VAL A 121 -22.54 -2.21 3.66
CA VAL A 121 -21.57 -3.18 4.19
C VAL A 121 -20.61 -3.64 3.08
N PHE A 122 -19.33 -3.68 3.42
CA PHE A 122 -18.28 -4.15 2.52
C PHE A 122 -17.25 -5.05 3.24
N ASN A 123 -16.64 -5.94 2.47
CA ASN A 123 -15.54 -6.79 2.90
C ASN A 123 -14.23 -6.30 2.30
N VAL A 124 -13.14 -6.48 3.02
CA VAL A 124 -11.79 -6.37 2.48
C VAL A 124 -11.39 -7.75 1.94
N THR A 125 -11.10 -7.84 0.64
CA THR A 125 -10.75 -9.10 -0.03
C THR A 125 -9.27 -9.26 -0.31
N ASN A 126 -8.54 -8.13 -0.43
CA ASN A 126 -7.10 -8.09 -0.60
C ASN A 126 -6.53 -7.00 0.33
N PHE A 127 -5.22 -7.01 0.57
CA PHE A 127 -4.59 -5.91 1.29
C PHE A 127 -4.74 -4.61 0.47
N PRO A 128 -5.10 -3.47 1.11
CA PRO A 128 -5.02 -2.17 0.44
C PRO A 128 -3.58 -1.91 -0.03
N PRO A 129 -3.35 -1.33 -1.23
CA PRO A 129 -2.00 -1.15 -1.78
C PRO A 129 -1.06 -0.36 -0.87
N THR A 130 -1.60 0.54 -0.04
CA THR A 130 -0.84 1.36 0.90
C THR A 130 -1.01 0.88 2.35
N GLY A 131 -1.74 -0.22 2.60
CA GLY A 131 -2.12 -0.69 3.94
C GLY A 131 -3.16 0.19 4.63
N ARG A 132 -3.64 1.24 3.96
CA ARG A 132 -4.60 2.20 4.52
C ARG A 132 -5.47 2.85 3.43
N PHE A 133 -6.71 3.12 3.75
CA PHE A 133 -7.62 3.77 2.80
C PHE A 133 -8.57 4.71 3.54
N ARG A 134 -9.06 5.73 2.82
CA ARG A 134 -10.04 6.70 3.29
C ARG A 134 -11.40 6.35 2.72
N VAL A 135 -12.42 6.30 3.57
CA VAL A 135 -13.81 6.16 3.19
C VAL A 135 -14.51 7.51 3.34
N GLY A 136 -15.01 8.05 2.23
CA GLY A 136 -15.87 9.22 2.21
C GLY A 136 -17.34 8.83 2.10
N VAL A 137 -18.22 9.45 2.89
CA VAL A 137 -19.67 9.18 2.88
C VAL A 137 -20.43 10.48 2.70
N ALA A 138 -21.11 10.63 1.56
CA ALA A 138 -21.90 11.81 1.24
C ALA A 138 -23.35 11.67 1.71
N THR A 139 -23.88 12.73 2.33
CA THR A 139 -25.20 12.81 2.97
C THR A 139 -25.85 14.18 2.76
N ASP A 140 -27.10 14.34 3.20
CA ASP A 140 -27.93 15.56 3.12
C ASP A 140 -28.15 16.12 1.70
N GLY A 141 -27.98 15.29 0.67
CA GLY A 141 -28.27 15.64 -0.72
C GLY A 141 -29.76 15.68 -1.10
N LEU A 142 -30.67 15.87 -0.13
CA LEU A 142 -32.12 15.83 -0.34
C LEU A 142 -32.76 17.20 -0.08
N ASP A 143 -34.04 17.33 -0.46
CA ASP A 143 -34.80 18.59 -0.39
C ASP A 143 -35.29 18.97 1.03
N GLY A 144 -34.86 18.24 2.06
CA GLY A 144 -35.34 18.41 3.43
C GLY A 144 -34.39 17.85 4.50
N ALA A 145 -34.08 18.70 5.49
CA ALA A 145 -33.24 18.36 6.62
C ALA A 145 -33.77 17.20 7.49
N GLN A 146 -35.06 16.88 7.41
CA GLN A 146 -35.64 15.74 8.12
C GLN A 146 -35.08 14.38 7.66
N PHE A 147 -34.47 14.33 6.47
CA PHE A 147 -33.94 13.09 5.89
C PHE A 147 -32.50 12.80 6.28
N ALA A 148 -31.74 13.82 6.67
CA ALA A 148 -30.35 13.67 7.02
C ALA A 148 -30.15 12.90 8.33
N PRO A 149 -29.09 12.07 8.41
CA PRO A 149 -28.68 11.45 9.65
C PRO A 149 -28.12 12.50 10.63
N SER A 150 -28.26 12.25 11.93
CA SER A 150 -27.62 13.07 12.97
C SER A 150 -26.15 12.70 13.21
N GLU A 151 -25.72 11.52 12.75
CA GLU A 151 -24.37 11.00 12.92
C GLU A 151 -24.10 9.93 11.84
N ILE A 152 -22.87 9.87 11.35
CA ILE A 152 -22.36 8.77 10.51
C ILE A 152 -21.32 8.00 11.31
N ARG A 153 -21.34 6.66 11.21
CA ARG A 153 -20.36 5.76 11.82
C ARG A 153 -19.73 4.85 10.79
N LEU A 154 -18.47 4.51 11.00
CA LEU A 154 -17.81 3.39 10.33
C LEU A 154 -17.39 2.38 11.40
N THR A 155 -17.89 1.16 11.28
CA THR A 155 -17.74 0.10 12.29
C THR A 155 -17.16 -1.15 11.65
N GLN A 156 -16.11 -1.73 12.23
CA GLN A 156 -15.61 -3.05 11.86
C GLN A 156 -16.48 -4.14 12.51
N LEU A 157 -17.10 -4.99 11.68
CA LEU A 157 -17.97 -6.11 12.09
C LEU A 157 -17.20 -7.42 12.24
N VAL A 158 -16.18 -7.64 11.40
CA VAL A 158 -15.30 -8.83 11.41
C VAL A 158 -13.86 -8.35 11.36
N GLY A 159 -12.98 -9.01 12.11
CA GLY A 159 -11.57 -8.62 12.29
C GLY A 159 -11.30 -7.88 13.59
N GLY A 160 -12.35 -7.35 14.24
CA GLY A 160 -12.23 -6.59 15.48
C GLY A 160 -13.56 -5.98 15.91
N ALA A 161 -13.50 -4.89 16.67
CA ALA A 161 -14.67 -4.12 17.11
C ALA A 161 -14.40 -2.60 17.08
N ALA A 162 -13.54 -2.15 16.16
CA ALA A 162 -13.24 -0.73 16.01
C ALA A 162 -14.45 0.04 15.48
N THR A 163 -14.64 1.27 15.94
CA THR A 163 -15.70 2.17 15.49
C THR A 163 -15.23 3.60 15.59
N ALA A 164 -15.51 4.39 14.56
CA ALA A 164 -15.40 5.85 14.61
C ALA A 164 -16.73 6.48 14.20
N SER A 165 -16.99 7.70 14.67
CA SER A 165 -18.19 8.42 14.30
C SER A 165 -17.99 9.91 14.16
N ALA A 166 -18.88 10.53 13.38
CA ALA A 166 -18.94 11.96 13.16
C ALA A 166 -20.36 12.47 13.38
N SER A 167 -20.51 13.42 14.30
CA SER A 167 -21.79 14.08 14.55
C SER A 167 -22.09 15.11 13.46
N LEU A 168 -23.33 15.12 12.97
CA LEU A 168 -23.85 16.05 11.96
C LEU A 168 -24.94 16.98 12.54
N ALA A 169 -25.03 17.05 13.87
CA ALA A 169 -26.12 17.70 14.58
C ALA A 169 -26.33 19.21 14.30
N THR A 170 -25.43 19.85 13.54
CA THR A 170 -25.44 21.31 13.30
C THR A 170 -25.45 21.72 11.83
N ILE A 171 -25.50 20.78 10.88
CA ILE A 171 -25.21 21.08 9.47
C ILE A 171 -26.37 20.79 8.50
N THR A 172 -27.52 20.35 9.00
CA THR A 172 -28.65 20.01 8.14
C THR A 172 -29.21 21.21 7.37
N ASN A 173 -28.99 21.24 6.06
CA ASN A 173 -29.10 22.46 5.26
C ASN A 173 -29.59 22.23 3.82
N LYS A 174 -29.88 20.97 3.43
CA LYS A 174 -30.29 20.58 2.06
C LYS A 174 -29.20 20.74 1.00
N THR A 175 -27.95 20.72 1.43
CA THR A 175 -26.77 20.70 0.57
C THR A 175 -25.92 19.52 1.01
N LEU A 176 -25.13 18.96 0.09
CA LEU A 176 -24.34 17.79 0.41
C LEU A 176 -23.37 18.09 1.55
N ASP A 177 -23.28 17.15 2.48
CA ASP A 177 -22.21 17.06 3.46
C ASP A 177 -21.46 15.75 3.22
N MET A 178 -20.16 15.70 3.52
CA MET A 178 -19.37 14.50 3.34
C MET A 178 -18.47 14.25 4.55
N VAL A 179 -18.52 13.04 5.08
CA VAL A 179 -17.77 12.60 6.26
C VAL A 179 -16.67 11.65 5.84
N PHE A 180 -15.45 11.82 6.37
CA PHE A 180 -14.29 11.02 5.99
C PHE A 180 -13.73 10.24 7.17
N PHE A 181 -13.43 8.96 6.92
CA PHE A 181 -12.80 8.05 7.87
C PHE A 181 -11.55 7.44 7.28
N ASP A 182 -10.45 7.44 8.02
CA ASP A 182 -9.26 6.66 7.67
C ASP A 182 -9.34 5.29 8.32
N VAL A 183 -9.03 4.26 7.54
CA VAL A 183 -8.90 2.87 7.98
C VAL A 183 -7.45 2.44 7.80
N VAL A 184 -6.83 1.96 8.87
CA VAL A 184 -5.42 1.50 8.90
C VAL A 184 -5.37 0.06 9.40
N ASP A 185 -4.45 -0.74 8.85
CA ASP A 185 -4.22 -2.14 9.20
C ASP A 185 -5.42 -3.06 8.93
N ALA A 186 -6.27 -2.70 7.95
CA ALA A 186 -7.32 -3.59 7.48
C ALA A 186 -6.72 -4.75 6.68
N ILE A 187 -7.18 -5.96 6.98
CA ILE A 187 -6.67 -7.20 6.37
C ILE A 187 -7.76 -7.95 5.59
N PRO A 188 -7.39 -8.82 4.63
CA PRO A 188 -8.34 -9.69 3.94
C PRO A 188 -9.20 -10.50 4.92
N GLY A 189 -10.52 -10.41 4.77
CA GLY A 189 -11.50 -11.04 5.65
C GLY A 189 -12.18 -10.08 6.62
N ASP A 190 -11.65 -8.87 6.79
CA ASP A 190 -12.33 -7.82 7.56
C ASP A 190 -13.64 -7.42 6.89
N GLN A 191 -14.62 -7.05 7.70
CA GLN A 191 -15.90 -6.53 7.26
C GLN A 191 -16.19 -5.22 7.95
N PHE A 192 -16.67 -4.23 7.20
CA PHE A 192 -17.02 -2.91 7.70
C PHE A 192 -18.46 -2.56 7.33
N THR A 193 -19.13 -1.80 8.21
CA THR A 193 -20.45 -1.21 7.96
C THR A 193 -20.40 0.30 8.12
N VAL A 194 -20.97 1.02 7.15
CA VAL A 194 -21.30 2.44 7.27
C VAL A 194 -22.70 2.54 7.84
N GLN A 195 -22.82 3.18 8.99
CA GLN A 195 -24.07 3.31 9.73
C GLN A 195 -24.50 4.77 9.81
N GLY A 196 -25.79 5.01 9.66
CA GLY A 196 -26.41 6.31 9.90
C GLY A 196 -27.23 6.27 11.18
N VAL A 197 -27.14 7.30 12.00
CA VAL A 197 -28.06 7.52 13.11
C VAL A 197 -29.20 8.40 12.63
N ALA A 198 -30.42 7.90 12.74
CA ALA A 198 -31.62 8.58 12.25
C ALA A 198 -31.75 9.99 12.86
N GLY A 199 -31.87 11.01 12.02
CA GLY A 199 -32.02 12.40 12.45
C GLY A 199 -33.38 12.70 13.06
N ALA A 200 -33.69 13.99 13.22
CA ALA A 200 -34.94 14.45 13.86
C ALA A 200 -36.21 13.98 13.13
N GLY A 201 -36.13 13.77 11.81
CA GLY A 201 -37.24 13.23 11.01
C GLY A 201 -37.37 11.71 11.07
N GLY A 202 -36.45 11.02 11.75
CA GLY A 202 -36.44 9.56 11.83
C GLY A 202 -35.80 8.88 10.63
N TYR A 203 -35.04 9.59 9.79
CA TYR A 203 -34.39 8.99 8.62
C TYR A 203 -32.87 9.06 8.74
N ALA A 204 -32.20 8.10 8.14
CA ALA A 204 -30.78 8.15 7.80
C ALA A 204 -30.64 7.88 6.30
N THR A 205 -30.12 8.85 5.55
CA THR A 205 -29.93 8.76 4.10
C THR A 205 -28.48 9.08 3.76
N HIS A 206 -27.91 8.39 2.76
CA HIS A 206 -26.66 8.80 2.12
C HIS A 206 -26.82 8.75 0.60
N GLN A 207 -25.92 9.38 -0.15
CA GLN A 207 -26.01 9.48 -1.61
C GLN A 207 -24.89 8.71 -2.34
N PHE A 208 -23.66 8.74 -1.83
CA PHE A 208 -22.56 7.97 -2.40
C PHE A 208 -21.46 7.72 -1.37
N VAL A 209 -20.62 6.73 -1.67
CA VAL A 209 -19.44 6.36 -0.89
C VAL A 209 -18.21 6.41 -1.80
N THR A 210 -17.10 6.93 -1.30
CA THR A 210 -15.81 6.99 -2.00
C THR A 210 -14.73 6.25 -1.23
N TRP A 211 -13.74 5.76 -1.96
CA TRP A 211 -12.51 5.18 -1.43
C TRP A 211 -11.32 5.87 -2.09
N ASP A 212 -10.42 6.36 -1.25
CA ASP A 212 -9.11 6.88 -1.67
C ASP A 212 -8.02 6.07 -0.98
N ASP A 213 -6.98 5.72 -1.73
CA ASP A 213 -5.79 5.13 -1.12
C ASP A 213 -5.07 6.25 -0.38
N ILE A 214 -4.76 6.07 0.89
CA ILE A 214 -3.98 7.09 1.61
C ILE A 214 -2.51 6.75 1.35
N PRO A 215 -1.75 7.51 0.54
CA PRO A 215 -0.34 7.22 0.30
C PRO A 215 0.33 7.18 1.65
N LEU A 216 1.11 6.14 1.98
CA LEU A 216 1.83 6.07 3.25
C LEU A 216 2.50 7.42 3.53
N PRO A 217 2.45 7.95 4.77
CA PRO A 217 3.06 9.25 5.00
C PRO A 217 4.51 9.10 4.58
N GLU A 218 5.11 10.12 3.98
CA GLU A 218 6.54 10.07 3.58
C GLU A 218 7.50 9.82 4.78
N THR A 219 6.95 9.63 5.99
CA THR A 219 7.63 9.10 7.17
C THR A 219 7.79 7.58 7.19
N ASP A 220 7.19 6.87 6.24
CA ASP A 220 7.61 5.52 5.88
C ASP A 220 9.05 5.62 5.42
N ARG A 221 9.95 5.14 6.28
CA ARG A 221 11.36 5.18 5.96
C ARG A 221 11.60 4.13 4.90
N ILE A 222 11.89 4.61 3.70
CA ILE A 222 12.36 3.79 2.59
C ILE A 222 13.87 3.64 2.77
N PHE A 223 14.30 2.38 2.83
CA PHE A 223 15.70 2.01 2.89
C PHE A 223 16.05 1.25 1.62
N ASN A 224 16.92 1.85 0.81
CA ASN A 224 17.43 1.24 -0.40
C ASN A 224 18.82 0.68 -0.11
N PHE A 225 19.00 -0.64 -0.23
CA PHE A 225 20.29 -1.31 -0.05
C PHE A 225 20.84 -1.71 -1.42
N ASN A 226 21.93 -1.07 -1.84
CA ASN A 226 22.66 -1.42 -3.05
C ASN A 226 23.72 -2.48 -2.72
N LEU A 227 23.65 -3.61 -3.43
CA LEU A 227 24.56 -4.73 -3.26
C LEU A 227 25.68 -4.75 -4.32
N GLY A 228 26.03 -3.62 -4.95
CA GLY A 228 27.05 -3.51 -6.01
C GLY A 228 28.41 -2.90 -5.64
N ASP A 229 29.39 -3.02 -6.57
CA ASP A 229 30.74 -2.44 -6.48
C ASP A 229 30.81 -0.91 -6.79
N LYS A 230 31.87 -0.17 -6.37
CA LYS A 230 32.35 1.09 -6.99
C LYS A 230 33.46 0.63 -7.91
N SER A 231 33.28 0.79 -9.22
CA SER A 231 34.49 1.14 -9.96
C SER A 231 34.83 2.57 -9.51
N THR A 232 35.96 2.69 -8.81
CA THR A 232 36.47 4.00 -8.40
C THR A 232 36.80 4.79 -9.67
N ALA A 233 36.03 5.83 -9.96
CA ALA A 233 36.20 6.83 -11.01
C ALA A 233 35.50 6.60 -12.36
N LEU A 234 34.16 6.61 -12.36
CA LEU A 234 33.41 7.14 -13.50
C LEU A 234 32.83 8.50 -13.10
N ALA A 235 33.21 9.55 -13.85
CA ALA A 235 32.47 10.80 -13.83
C ALA A 235 31.04 10.46 -14.30
N GLY A 236 30.06 10.63 -13.42
CA GLY A 236 28.71 10.12 -13.64
C GLY A 236 28.12 10.63 -14.96
N PRO A 237 27.55 9.76 -15.81
CA PRO A 237 26.69 10.21 -16.90
C PRO A 237 25.40 10.79 -16.30
N THR A 238 25.00 11.98 -16.78
CA THR A 238 23.72 12.59 -16.45
C THR A 238 22.61 11.79 -17.13
N LEU A 239 21.71 11.17 -16.36
CA LEU A 239 20.59 10.43 -16.93
C LEU A 239 19.44 11.41 -17.24
N ALA A 240 19.06 11.51 -18.52
CA ALA A 240 17.82 12.16 -18.89
C ALA A 240 16.65 11.18 -18.69
N THR A 241 15.86 11.45 -17.65
CA THR A 241 14.49 11.00 -17.33
C THR A 241 13.86 9.97 -18.27
N ALA A 242 13.75 8.71 -17.82
CA ALA A 242 12.82 7.73 -18.40
C ALA A 242 11.55 7.70 -17.55
N THR A 243 10.44 8.19 -18.10
CA THR A 243 9.14 8.25 -17.41
C THR A 243 8.44 6.89 -17.49
N TYR A 244 8.52 6.07 -16.44
CA TYR A 244 7.63 4.93 -16.25
C TYR A 244 6.50 5.33 -15.27
N ALA A 245 5.29 5.38 -15.81
CA ALA A 245 4.09 5.74 -15.06
C ALA A 245 3.67 4.58 -14.16
N LEU A 246 4.12 4.59 -12.90
CA LEU A 246 3.50 4.01 -11.70
C LEU A 246 4.43 4.04 -10.47
N ALA A 247 5.69 4.45 -10.66
CA ALA A 247 6.56 5.01 -9.63
C ALA A 247 7.48 6.02 -10.30
N ALA A 248 7.03 7.27 -10.44
CA ALA A 248 7.97 8.35 -10.69
C ALA A 248 8.96 8.37 -9.51
N THR A 249 10.25 8.56 -9.81
CA THR A 249 11.39 8.61 -8.87
C THR A 249 11.72 7.30 -8.16
N VAL A 250 12.35 6.37 -8.87
CA VAL A 250 13.48 5.64 -8.28
C VAL A 250 14.71 6.09 -9.07
N ASP A 251 15.46 7.00 -8.48
CA ASP A 251 16.72 7.48 -9.01
C ASP A 251 17.86 6.59 -8.48
N PHE A 252 18.61 5.97 -9.38
CA PHE A 252 19.65 4.99 -9.04
C PHE A 252 21.06 5.56 -9.17
N ASN A 253 21.24 6.85 -9.49
CA ASN A 253 22.51 7.35 -10.03
C ASN A 253 23.35 8.24 -9.07
N ASP A 254 22.91 8.49 -7.83
CA ASP A 254 23.63 9.34 -6.85
C ASP A 254 24.02 10.72 -7.44
N ASP A 255 23.20 11.26 -8.36
CA ASP A 255 23.46 12.55 -9.03
C ASP A 255 22.93 13.77 -8.26
N GLY A 256 22.30 13.54 -7.11
CA GLY A 256 21.79 14.58 -6.23
C GLY A 256 20.30 14.88 -6.39
N ALA A 257 19.54 14.10 -7.16
CA ALA A 257 18.08 14.11 -7.12
C ALA A 257 17.53 12.90 -6.32
N ASP A 258 17.23 13.16 -5.05
CA ASP A 258 16.17 12.50 -4.25
C ASP A 258 16.30 11.05 -3.74
N ASP A 259 17.27 10.23 -4.15
CA ASP A 259 17.42 8.85 -3.61
C ASP A 259 18.75 8.57 -2.88
N VAL A 260 18.68 8.07 -1.64
CA VAL A 260 19.85 7.64 -0.85
C VAL A 260 20.02 6.12 -0.86
N TRP A 261 21.14 5.67 -1.45
CA TRP A 261 21.51 4.27 -1.53
C TRP A 261 22.52 3.85 -0.47
N ASN A 262 22.15 2.87 0.36
CA ASN A 262 23.03 2.24 1.33
C ASN A 262 23.92 1.23 0.64
N ARG A 263 25.21 1.53 0.56
CA ARG A 263 26.22 0.62 -0.01
C ARG A 263 26.47 -0.55 0.94
N ALA A 264 25.82 -1.67 0.68
CA ALA A 264 25.95 -2.88 1.49
C ALA A 264 26.78 -3.98 0.80
N GLY A 265 26.91 -3.96 -0.52
CA GLY A 265 27.62 -5.00 -1.29
C GLY A 265 29.11 -5.16 -0.92
N HIS A 266 29.76 -4.08 -0.49
CA HIS A 266 31.16 -4.05 -0.09
C HIS A 266 31.45 -4.57 1.32
N THR A 267 30.41 -4.96 2.05
CA THR A 267 30.60 -5.42 3.42
C THR A 267 31.22 -6.81 3.40
N THR A 268 32.25 -7.02 4.21
CA THR A 268 32.81 -8.35 4.43
C THR A 268 31.70 -9.28 4.93
N GLN A 269 31.65 -10.51 4.43
CA GLN A 269 30.67 -11.50 4.88
C GLN A 269 30.63 -11.58 6.41
N GLY A 270 29.42 -11.46 6.97
CA GLY A 270 29.16 -11.52 8.40
C GLY A 270 29.41 -10.21 9.15
N THR A 271 29.95 -9.18 8.50
CA THR A 271 30.05 -7.83 9.07
C THR A 271 28.68 -7.14 9.02
N GLU A 272 28.35 -6.49 10.13
CA GLU A 272 27.15 -5.68 10.25
C GLU A 272 27.45 -4.24 9.82
N TYR A 273 26.61 -3.71 8.93
CA TYR A 273 26.63 -2.33 8.47
C TYR A 273 25.63 -1.53 9.30
N THR A 274 26.12 -0.56 10.07
CA THR A 274 25.34 0.17 11.08
C THR A 274 25.07 1.64 10.73
N ASP A 275 25.54 2.13 9.58
CA ASP A 275 25.33 3.51 9.12
C ASP A 275 24.26 3.55 8.03
N VAL A 276 23.16 2.83 8.25
CA VAL A 276 22.04 2.75 7.30
C VAL A 276 21.28 4.07 7.34
N LYS A 277 21.13 4.70 6.18
CA LYS A 277 20.42 5.96 5.97
C LYS A 277 19.06 5.70 5.33
N ASP A 278 18.08 6.52 5.69
CA ASP A 278 16.82 6.59 4.95
C ASP A 278 16.98 7.40 3.65
N ILE A 279 15.93 7.46 2.84
CA ILE A 279 15.87 8.20 1.57
C ILE A 279 16.19 9.69 1.71
N THR A 280 16.10 10.27 2.91
CA THR A 280 16.46 11.69 3.17
C THR A 280 17.95 11.88 3.48
N GLY A 281 18.71 10.78 3.57
CA GLY A 281 20.12 10.81 3.95
C GLY A 281 20.37 10.80 5.46
N THR A 282 19.31 10.67 6.25
CA THR A 282 19.40 10.67 7.70
C THR A 282 19.84 9.28 8.18
N ALA A 283 20.94 9.23 8.94
CA ALA A 283 21.41 7.98 9.56
C ALA A 283 20.36 7.45 10.55
N THR A 284 20.18 6.13 10.56
CA THR A 284 19.18 5.43 11.37
C THR A 284 19.84 4.42 12.30
N ALA A 285 19.02 3.82 13.16
CA ALA A 285 19.46 2.71 14.02
C ALA A 285 19.42 1.35 13.31
N LEU A 286 19.01 1.31 12.03
CA LEU A 286 18.95 0.06 11.30
C LEU A 286 20.34 -0.49 11.05
N THR A 287 20.42 -1.80 11.03
CA THR A 287 21.62 -2.52 10.63
C THR A 287 21.32 -3.40 9.43
N PHE A 288 22.35 -3.66 8.63
CA PHE A 288 22.29 -4.59 7.53
C PHE A 288 23.44 -5.58 7.63
N LYS A 289 23.15 -6.87 7.52
CA LYS A 289 24.17 -7.92 7.58
C LYS A 289 23.92 -8.95 6.50
N GLN A 290 25.00 -9.38 5.85
CA GLN A 290 24.97 -10.45 4.86
C GLN A 290 25.80 -11.65 5.29
N THR A 291 25.27 -12.86 5.16
CA THR A 291 25.97 -14.12 5.42
C THR A 291 25.68 -15.16 4.33
N GLY A 292 26.40 -16.29 4.32
CA GLY A 292 26.15 -17.40 3.38
C GLY A 292 26.80 -17.27 1.98
N VAL A 293 27.43 -16.12 1.68
CA VAL A 293 28.23 -15.91 0.45
C VAL A 293 29.47 -16.82 0.41
N GLY A 294 29.58 -17.70 -0.59
CA GLY A 294 30.74 -18.59 -0.77
C GLY A 294 31.95 -17.93 -1.45
N GLY A 295 31.72 -16.81 -2.13
CA GLY A 295 32.74 -15.96 -2.75
C GLY A 295 32.08 -14.68 -3.25
N GLN A 296 32.70 -13.53 -2.98
CA GLN A 296 32.35 -12.27 -3.65
C GLN A 296 33.20 -12.24 -4.92
N ASN A 297 32.57 -12.25 -6.08
CA ASN A 297 33.27 -11.97 -7.32
C ASN A 297 32.99 -10.51 -7.68
N ASP A 298 33.97 -9.66 -7.42
CA ASP A 298 34.03 -8.25 -7.83
C ASP A 298 34.69 -8.08 -9.21
N ASP A 299 35.21 -9.16 -9.80
CA ASP A 299 36.01 -9.13 -11.01
C ASP A 299 35.30 -9.87 -12.16
N ASP A 300 35.10 -9.19 -13.29
CA ASP A 300 34.60 -9.77 -14.54
C ASP A 300 35.46 -10.96 -15.06
N ALA A 301 36.62 -11.20 -14.43
CA ALA A 301 37.63 -12.19 -14.78
C ALA A 301 37.19 -13.66 -14.67
N PHE A 302 36.08 -13.97 -13.99
CA PHE A 302 35.52 -15.33 -13.89
C PHE A 302 34.20 -15.53 -14.64
N THR A 303 33.93 -14.70 -15.65
CA THR A 303 32.92 -15.02 -16.67
C THR A 303 33.18 -16.45 -17.19
N PRO A 304 32.24 -17.40 -17.06
CA PRO A 304 32.34 -18.67 -17.74
C PRO A 304 32.54 -18.36 -19.22
N THR A 305 33.60 -18.88 -19.83
CA THR A 305 34.04 -18.59 -21.21
C THR A 305 33.08 -19.06 -22.32
N GLY A 306 31.78 -19.14 -22.02
CA GLY A 306 30.70 -19.45 -22.96
C GLY A 306 29.30 -19.13 -22.45
N ALA A 307 29.16 -18.43 -21.31
CA ALA A 307 27.88 -17.85 -20.90
C ALA A 307 27.93 -16.36 -21.21
N GLU A 308 27.42 -15.97 -22.37
CA GLU A 308 27.14 -14.58 -22.71
C GLU A 308 26.08 -14.05 -21.74
N TRP A 309 26.51 -13.60 -20.55
CA TRP A 309 25.71 -12.73 -19.71
C TRP A 309 25.78 -11.32 -20.30
N ASN A 310 25.13 -11.13 -21.46
CA ASN A 310 24.97 -9.79 -22.05
C ASN A 310 24.05 -8.89 -21.22
N ASN A 311 23.42 -9.37 -20.15
CA ASN A 311 22.31 -8.66 -19.51
C ASN A 311 22.36 -8.66 -17.96
N ALA A 312 23.54 -8.57 -17.33
CA ALA A 312 23.57 -7.82 -16.06
C ALA A 312 23.41 -6.35 -16.44
N PHE A 313 22.15 -5.92 -16.64
CA PHE A 313 21.73 -4.59 -17.07
C PHE A 313 22.85 -3.55 -17.28
N ASP A 314 23.52 -3.62 -18.43
CA ASP A 314 23.73 -2.41 -19.20
C ASP A 314 22.32 -1.94 -19.54
N VAL A 315 21.75 -0.99 -18.79
CA VAL A 315 20.59 -0.24 -19.32
C VAL A 315 21.16 0.42 -20.57
N PRO A 316 20.77 0.04 -21.80
CA PRO A 316 21.27 0.72 -22.97
C PRO A 316 20.60 2.08 -22.96
N TYR A 317 21.34 3.12 -22.57
CA TYR A 317 20.94 4.48 -22.84
C TYR A 317 20.99 4.66 -24.37
N SER A 318 19.83 4.68 -25.01
CA SER A 318 19.71 4.88 -26.46
C SER A 318 19.86 6.36 -26.88
N GLY A 319 20.55 7.17 -26.08
CA GLY A 319 21.01 8.48 -26.54
C GLY A 319 22.02 8.28 -27.67
N THR A 320 21.95 9.12 -28.68
CA THR A 320 22.68 9.02 -29.96
C THR A 320 24.20 9.19 -29.87
N ASP A 321 24.79 9.10 -28.68
CA ASP A 321 26.22 9.29 -28.46
C ASP A 321 26.85 8.02 -27.87
N ASP A 322 27.24 7.14 -28.78
CA ASP A 322 27.84 5.80 -28.58
C ASP A 322 29.27 5.86 -27.98
N THR A 323 29.64 6.98 -27.34
CA THR A 323 31.00 7.25 -26.83
C THR A 323 31.10 7.36 -25.31
N VAL A 324 29.98 7.29 -24.59
CA VAL A 324 29.96 7.24 -23.11
C VAL A 324 29.08 6.09 -22.64
N ALA A 325 29.56 4.87 -22.84
CA ALA A 325 29.00 3.68 -22.18
C ALA A 325 29.39 3.73 -20.68
N GLY A 326 28.43 4.08 -19.84
CA GLY A 326 28.56 4.04 -18.38
C GLY A 326 27.50 3.13 -17.79
N ASN A 327 27.93 2.00 -17.25
CA ASN A 327 27.08 0.93 -16.73
C ASN A 327 26.59 1.30 -15.31
N ILE A 328 25.30 1.13 -15.02
CA ILE A 328 24.68 1.62 -13.76
C ILE A 328 24.29 0.51 -12.78
N MET A 329 24.41 -0.77 -13.13
CA MET A 329 24.12 -1.83 -12.17
C MET A 329 25.31 -2.75 -11.95
N ASN A 330 26.15 -2.40 -10.99
CA ASN A 330 27.05 -3.38 -10.40
C ASN A 330 26.20 -4.34 -9.57
N SER A 331 26.02 -5.56 -10.04
CA SER A 331 25.41 -6.63 -9.26
C SER A 331 26.51 -7.45 -8.58
N ILE A 332 26.41 -7.77 -7.30
CA ILE A 332 27.29 -8.80 -6.74
C ILE A 332 26.73 -10.18 -7.09
N PHE A 333 27.58 -10.94 -7.77
CA PHE A 333 27.38 -12.35 -7.99
C PHE A 333 27.62 -13.11 -6.70
N PHE A 334 26.59 -13.80 -6.21
CA PHE A 334 26.73 -14.68 -5.07
C PHE A 334 26.66 -16.13 -5.55
N VAL A 335 27.77 -16.86 -5.39
CA VAL A 335 27.67 -18.32 -5.29
C VAL A 335 27.24 -18.61 -3.86
N ALA A 336 26.02 -19.10 -3.69
CA ALA A 336 25.60 -19.63 -2.39
C ALA A 336 26.62 -20.71 -1.98
N GLY A 337 27.16 -20.61 -0.77
CA GLY A 337 28.09 -21.61 -0.25
C GLY A 337 27.38 -22.94 0.01
N ALA A 338 27.64 -23.57 1.16
CA ALA A 338 26.93 -24.79 1.56
C ALA A 338 25.44 -24.57 1.94
N GLY A 339 24.91 -23.34 1.81
CA GLY A 339 23.56 -22.95 2.23
C GLY A 339 23.10 -21.64 1.56
N PRO A 340 21.86 -21.19 1.83
CA PRO A 340 21.30 -19.98 1.23
C PRO A 340 22.10 -18.73 1.62
N ILE A 341 22.03 -17.71 0.78
CA ILE A 341 22.50 -16.36 1.15
C ILE A 341 21.45 -15.78 2.10
N THR A 342 21.89 -15.23 3.22
CA THR A 342 21.00 -14.65 4.21
C THR A 342 21.33 -13.18 4.41
N PHE A 343 20.35 -12.33 4.18
CA PHE A 343 20.38 -10.90 4.50
C PHE A 343 19.55 -10.66 5.75
N THR A 344 20.09 -9.90 6.69
CA THR A 344 19.40 -9.53 7.92
C THR A 344 19.32 -8.01 7.96
N ILE A 345 18.09 -7.48 8.06
CA ILE A 345 17.85 -6.07 8.37
C ILE A 345 17.43 -6.00 9.82
N GLY A 346 18.30 -5.46 10.67
CA GLY A 346 18.09 -5.38 12.12
C GLY A 346 17.83 -3.95 12.59
N GLY A 347 17.55 -3.81 13.89
CA GLY A 347 17.29 -2.50 14.53
C GLY A 347 15.86 -1.99 14.33
N LEU A 348 14.94 -2.84 13.85
CA LEU A 348 13.51 -2.55 13.85
C LEU A 348 12.94 -2.72 15.26
N ALA A 349 11.71 -2.25 15.48
CA ALA A 349 11.01 -2.60 16.71
C ALA A 349 10.69 -4.10 16.69
N PRO A 350 10.86 -4.85 17.80
CA PRO A 350 10.50 -6.26 17.87
C PRO A 350 9.02 -6.53 17.58
N ASP A 351 8.74 -7.68 16.96
CA ASP A 351 7.39 -8.19 16.67
C ASP A 351 6.50 -7.19 15.92
N ARG A 352 7.12 -6.31 15.12
CA ARG A 352 6.44 -5.23 14.41
C ARG A 352 6.00 -5.72 13.03
N SER A 353 4.70 -5.66 12.77
CA SER A 353 4.09 -5.99 11.47
C SER A 353 3.98 -4.76 10.54
N GLY A 354 3.47 -4.99 9.32
CA GLY A 354 3.25 -3.95 8.32
C GLY A 354 4.50 -3.53 7.53
N HIS A 355 5.63 -4.24 7.65
CA HIS A 355 6.78 -3.96 6.79
C HIS A 355 6.53 -4.43 5.36
N VAL A 356 7.07 -3.71 4.38
CA VAL A 356 7.10 -4.15 2.99
C VAL A 356 8.54 -4.38 2.60
N VAL A 357 8.86 -5.62 2.21
CA VAL A 357 10.19 -6.00 1.73
C VAL A 357 10.10 -6.26 0.24
N GLU A 358 10.99 -5.65 -0.52
CA GLU A 358 11.07 -5.77 -1.96
C GLU A 358 12.48 -6.24 -2.32
N VAL A 359 12.57 -7.37 -3.02
CA VAL A 359 13.84 -8.00 -3.41
C VAL A 359 13.94 -7.97 -4.94
N PHE A 360 15.01 -7.37 -5.44
CA PHE A 360 15.33 -7.30 -6.86
C PHE A 360 16.40 -8.33 -7.18
N THR A 361 16.10 -9.27 -8.06
CA THR A 361 17.04 -10.32 -8.47
C THR A 361 17.18 -10.39 -9.97
N ALA A 362 18.41 -10.60 -10.45
CA ALA A 362 18.65 -11.06 -11.82
C ALA A 362 18.73 -12.60 -11.79
N LEU A 363 17.74 -13.27 -12.37
CA LEU A 363 17.70 -14.72 -12.40
C LEU A 363 18.36 -15.23 -13.68
N GLY A 364 19.52 -15.84 -13.52
CA GLY A 364 20.20 -16.55 -14.59
C GLY A 364 19.56 -17.89 -14.84
N SER A 365 18.80 -17.98 -15.92
CA SER A 365 18.11 -19.16 -16.44
C SER A 365 16.75 -19.47 -15.78
N PRO A 366 15.67 -19.65 -16.58
CA PRO A 366 14.31 -19.96 -16.12
C PRO A 366 14.15 -21.37 -15.49
N ALA A 367 15.25 -22.05 -15.15
CA ALA A 367 15.27 -23.44 -14.69
C ALA A 367 15.77 -23.63 -13.25
N LEU A 368 16.02 -22.56 -12.51
CA LEU A 368 16.49 -22.64 -11.13
C LEU A 368 15.35 -22.30 -10.16
N ASP A 369 14.90 -23.31 -9.42
CA ASP A 369 13.99 -23.16 -8.28
C ASP A 369 14.68 -22.32 -7.20
N HIS A 370 14.57 -21.00 -7.29
CA HIS A 370 15.07 -20.09 -6.28
C HIS A 370 13.97 -19.81 -5.26
N THR A 371 14.11 -20.41 -4.09
CA THR A 371 13.28 -20.05 -2.95
C THR A 371 13.79 -18.73 -2.37
N ILE A 372 12.94 -17.71 -2.37
CA ILE A 372 13.14 -16.52 -1.53
C ILE A 372 12.19 -16.64 -0.35
N THR A 373 12.74 -16.58 0.86
CA THR A 373 11.95 -16.52 2.09
C THR A 373 12.23 -15.23 2.83
N VAL A 374 11.20 -14.70 3.47
CA VAL A 374 11.31 -13.61 4.43
C VAL A 374 10.73 -14.09 5.75
N ASN A 375 11.55 -14.11 6.81
CA ASN A 375 11.24 -14.71 8.11
C ASN A 375 10.69 -16.14 8.01
N GLY A 376 11.29 -16.93 7.11
CA GLY A 376 10.90 -18.33 6.88
C GLY A 376 9.62 -18.51 6.05
N THR A 377 8.91 -17.43 5.73
CA THR A 377 7.75 -17.45 4.83
C THR A 377 8.24 -17.41 3.39
N ALA A 378 8.01 -18.49 2.65
CA ALA A 378 8.27 -18.54 1.21
C ALA A 378 7.15 -17.83 0.45
N ILE A 379 7.49 -17.00 -0.53
CA ILE A 379 6.53 -16.57 -1.54
C ILE A 379 6.43 -17.65 -2.61
N GLY A 380 5.21 -18.14 -2.84
CA GLY A 380 4.89 -18.79 -4.11
C GLY A 380 4.77 -17.70 -5.20
N PRO A 381 5.06 -17.98 -6.48
CA PRO A 381 5.24 -17.01 -7.57
C PRO A 381 4.00 -16.17 -7.98
N ARG A 382 3.11 -15.79 -7.04
CA ARG A 382 1.85 -15.09 -7.31
C ARG A 382 2.01 -13.62 -7.67
N ASP A 383 3.07 -12.95 -7.22
CA ASP A 383 3.28 -11.51 -7.42
C ASP A 383 4.64 -11.19 -8.05
N SER A 384 5.19 -12.10 -8.86
CA SER A 384 6.33 -11.77 -9.72
C SER A 384 5.82 -10.94 -10.88
N GLU A 385 6.09 -9.64 -10.86
CA GLU A 385 6.14 -8.89 -12.11
C GLU A 385 7.38 -9.38 -12.86
N ASP A 386 7.17 -10.21 -13.89
CA ASP A 386 8.21 -10.52 -14.86
C ASP A 386 8.54 -9.22 -15.60
N LEU A 387 9.53 -8.49 -15.07
CA LEU A 387 10.02 -7.27 -15.70
C LEU A 387 10.80 -7.62 -16.99
N ASP A 388 11.36 -8.83 -17.07
CA ASP A 388 12.06 -9.46 -18.21
C ASP A 388 12.34 -10.94 -17.84
N PRO A 389 12.51 -11.89 -18.79
CA PRO A 389 12.96 -13.27 -18.50
C PRO A 389 14.24 -13.42 -17.65
N ASN A 390 15.01 -12.35 -17.45
CA ASN A 390 16.22 -12.32 -16.64
C ASN A 390 16.04 -11.55 -15.32
N ASN A 391 14.91 -10.87 -15.10
CA ASN A 391 14.69 -9.99 -13.95
C ASN A 391 13.38 -10.30 -13.25
N SER A 392 13.49 -10.59 -11.96
CA SER A 392 12.33 -10.81 -11.11
C SER A 392 12.35 -9.84 -9.94
N ARG A 393 11.18 -9.26 -9.70
CA ARG A 393 10.86 -8.45 -8.55
C ARG A 393 9.97 -9.26 -7.62
N PHE A 394 10.35 -9.37 -6.36
CA PHE A 394 9.57 -10.07 -5.35
C PHE A 394 9.15 -9.11 -4.25
N LEU A 395 7.84 -9.02 -4.02
CA LEU A 395 7.26 -8.11 -3.03
C LEU A 395 6.61 -8.89 -1.89
N PHE A 396 7.06 -8.63 -0.68
CA PHE A 396 6.57 -9.24 0.56
C PHE A 396 5.83 -8.16 1.36
N TRP A 397 4.51 -8.31 1.43
CA TRP A 397 3.65 -7.45 2.23
C TRP A 397 3.51 -7.96 3.65
N ASP A 398 3.23 -7.04 4.58
CA ASP A 398 2.96 -7.33 5.99
C ASP A 398 4.03 -8.22 6.65
N VAL A 399 5.29 -7.98 6.30
CA VAL A 399 6.43 -8.65 6.94
C VAL A 399 6.47 -8.19 8.39
N THR A 400 6.57 -9.16 9.30
CA THR A 400 6.70 -8.91 10.74
C THR A 400 8.14 -9.14 11.17
N SER A 401 8.81 -8.15 11.77
CA SER A 401 10.13 -8.34 12.39
C SER A 401 10.04 -9.36 13.52
N ASP A 402 11.12 -10.10 13.79
CA ASP A 402 11.13 -11.06 14.89
C ASP A 402 11.23 -10.40 16.28
N GLY A 403 11.24 -11.19 17.35
CA GLY A 403 11.37 -10.69 18.72
C GLY A 403 12.70 -9.98 19.04
N SER A 404 13.67 -10.00 18.13
CA SER A 404 14.91 -9.22 18.21
C SER A 404 14.84 -7.91 17.40
N GLY A 405 13.80 -7.73 16.59
CA GLY A 405 13.68 -6.61 15.67
C GLY A 405 14.35 -6.88 14.31
N ASP A 406 14.50 -8.14 13.92
CA ASP A 406 15.17 -8.52 12.68
C ASP A 406 14.16 -8.97 11.60
N ILE A 407 14.47 -8.63 10.35
CA ILE A 407 13.90 -9.24 9.15
C ILE A 407 15.00 -10.05 8.46
N VAL A 408 14.76 -11.34 8.29
CA VAL A 408 15.69 -12.29 7.69
C VAL A 408 15.19 -12.68 6.30
N ILE A 409 15.95 -12.30 5.28
CA ILE A 409 15.69 -12.60 3.88
C ILE A 409 16.67 -13.69 3.45
N GLN A 410 16.17 -14.85 3.04
CA GLN A 410 17.00 -15.93 2.52
C GLN A 410 16.75 -16.08 1.03
N VAL A 411 17.84 -16.15 0.26
CA VAL A 411 17.79 -16.24 -1.19
C VAL A 411 18.57 -17.47 -1.65
N GLY A 412 17.91 -18.30 -2.45
CA GLY A 412 18.49 -19.47 -3.10
C GLY A 412 18.59 -20.70 -2.21
N SER A 413 19.28 -21.71 -2.72
CA SER A 413 19.62 -22.95 -1.99
C SER A 413 21.11 -23.27 -2.11
N ALA A 414 21.60 -24.22 -1.31
CA ALA A 414 23.00 -24.61 -1.31
C ALA A 414 23.52 -24.92 -2.72
N GLY A 415 24.62 -24.29 -3.13
CA GLY A 415 25.24 -24.50 -4.44
C GLY A 415 24.50 -23.88 -5.63
N THR A 416 23.47 -23.05 -5.42
CA THR A 416 22.85 -22.26 -6.49
C THR A 416 23.51 -20.88 -6.62
N ALA A 417 23.71 -20.42 -7.84
CA ALA A 417 24.12 -19.04 -8.09
C ALA A 417 22.86 -18.16 -8.10
N VAL A 418 22.86 -17.08 -7.33
CA VAL A 418 21.81 -16.06 -7.37
C VAL A 418 22.44 -14.69 -7.43
N VAL A 419 21.84 -13.79 -8.20
CA VAL A 419 22.20 -12.39 -8.24
C VAL A 419 21.10 -11.59 -7.57
N VAL A 420 21.40 -10.98 -6.43
CA VAL A 420 20.52 -10.02 -5.75
C VAL A 420 21.11 -8.64 -5.99
N GLN A 421 20.36 -7.80 -6.69
CA GLN A 421 20.81 -6.46 -7.09
C GLN A 421 20.55 -5.45 -5.98
N ALA A 422 19.34 -5.51 -5.42
CA ALA A 422 18.90 -4.58 -4.40
C ALA A 422 17.86 -5.20 -3.47
N ILE A 423 17.81 -4.65 -2.26
CA ILE A 423 16.73 -4.88 -1.31
C ILE A 423 16.18 -3.51 -0.94
N ARG A 424 14.86 -3.36 -1.02
CA ARG A 424 14.16 -2.18 -0.49
C ARG A 424 13.30 -2.61 0.69
N LEU A 425 13.43 -1.90 1.79
CA LEU A 425 12.56 -2.04 2.95
C LEU A 425 11.75 -0.76 3.11
N ARG A 426 10.44 -0.91 3.28
CA ARG A 426 9.56 0.15 3.75
C ARG A 426 9.09 -0.24 5.14
N THR A 427 9.31 0.66 6.10
CA THR A 427 8.87 0.45 7.47
C THR A 427 7.70 1.36 7.77
N PRO A 428 6.63 0.87 8.44
CA PRO A 428 5.56 1.75 8.85
C PRO A 428 6.08 2.83 9.80
N PRO A 429 5.36 3.96 9.97
CA PRO A 429 5.82 5.08 10.78
C PRO A 429 6.00 4.62 12.23
N PRO A 430 7.05 5.03 12.97
CA PRO A 430 7.21 4.61 14.37
C PRO A 430 5.89 4.77 15.12
N GLN A 431 5.39 3.71 15.78
CA GLN A 431 4.21 3.87 16.63
C GLN A 431 4.54 4.96 17.63
N GLY A 432 3.85 6.10 17.52
CA GLY A 432 4.00 7.17 18.50
C GLY A 432 3.79 6.56 19.87
N THR A 433 4.72 6.79 20.79
CA THR A 433 4.63 6.24 22.15
C THR A 433 3.24 6.52 22.68
N ILE A 434 2.41 5.48 22.83
CA ILE A 434 1.12 5.61 23.49
C ILE A 434 1.47 5.96 24.93
N ILE A 435 1.37 7.26 25.26
CA ILE A 435 1.46 7.70 26.64
C ILE A 435 0.17 7.21 27.29
N THR A 436 0.22 6.02 27.86
CA THR A 436 -0.84 5.54 28.74
C THR A 436 -0.84 6.43 29.97
N ILE A 437 -1.70 7.45 29.97
CA ILE A 437 -1.98 8.21 31.18
C ILE A 437 -2.74 7.25 32.09
N GLN A 438 -2.08 6.75 33.14
CA GLN A 438 -2.72 5.99 34.21
C GLN A 438 -3.61 6.87 35.08
#